data_AF-W7IE61-F1
#
_entry.id   AF-W7IE61-F1
#
_cell.length_a   1.000
_cell.length_b   1.000
_cell.length_c   1.000
_cell.angle_alpha   90.00
_cell.angle_beta   90.00
_cell.angle_gamma   90.00
#
_symmetry.space_group_name_H-M   'P 1'
#
loop_
_entity.id
_entity.type
_entity.pdbx_description
1 polymer ?
#
loop_
_entity_poly.entity_id
_entity_poly.type
_entity_poly.pdbx_seq_one_letter_code
_entity_poly.pdbx_strand_id
1 'polypeptide(L)'
;MDIAGSAGVPEDAMTQSRQFMERALRESLTRAGIPDDELLAWADRGDGALVTVPATRVGALLDAAHHVNGLTVAHNRLHRPVRVRLSVELGPVTAGDSLSRTRVDASRLLDADAFKALFTRCAAEATDDRATTALIIPDRVLNLVFEGHHTTHVHRGDFAPLPITVKEYSGNAWVRIPGFDATTLTNLRSPQPQEHGRVINTINGNVTNAVQAHTINGGITFGGRW
;
A
#
# COMPACT_ATOMS: atom_id res chain seq x y z
N MET A 1 1.85 -7.63 -7.88
CA MET A 1 3.09 -7.05 -7.34
C MET A 1 3.65 -6.11 -8.39
N ASP A 2 4.15 -4.93 -8.01
CA ASP A 2 4.79 -3.98 -8.93
C ASP A 2 5.93 -3.21 -8.26
N ILE A 3 6.71 -2.45 -9.05
CA ILE A 3 7.69 -1.48 -8.57
C ILE A 3 7.00 -0.13 -8.35
N ALA A 4 7.13 0.42 -7.14
CA ALA A 4 6.68 1.78 -6.84
C ALA A 4 7.56 2.81 -7.55
N GLY A 5 6.93 3.80 -8.18
CA GLY A 5 7.66 4.87 -8.88
C GLY A 5 8.33 4.40 -10.17
N SER A 6 7.79 3.37 -10.82
CA SER A 6 8.27 2.86 -12.11
C SER A 6 8.21 3.92 -13.22
N ALA A 7 7.23 4.83 -13.16
CA ALA A 7 7.08 5.94 -14.09
C ALA A 7 8.31 6.88 -14.06
N GLY A 8 9.04 6.95 -15.18
CA GLY A 8 10.20 7.83 -15.34
C GLY A 8 11.57 7.19 -15.03
N VAL A 9 11.61 5.89 -14.72
CA VAL A 9 12.88 5.15 -14.60
C VAL A 9 13.43 4.82 -16.00
N PRO A 10 14.74 5.02 -16.26
CA PRO A 10 15.38 4.60 -17.51
C PRO A 10 15.15 3.11 -17.83
N GLU A 11 15.05 2.77 -19.12
CA GLU A 11 14.65 1.43 -19.58
C GLU A 11 15.61 0.31 -19.13
N ASP A 12 16.90 0.59 -19.09
CA ASP A 12 17.95 -0.32 -18.60
C ASP A 12 17.80 -0.61 -17.10
N ALA A 13 17.61 0.44 -16.30
CA ALA A 13 17.34 0.33 -14.86
C ALA A 13 16.01 -0.37 -14.57
N MET A 14 15.00 -0.15 -15.42
CA MET A 14 13.71 -0.84 -15.32
C MET A 14 13.88 -2.34 -15.60
N THR A 15 14.64 -2.71 -16.62
CA THR A 15 14.90 -4.11 -16.98
C THR A 15 15.56 -4.87 -15.83
N GLN A 16 16.57 -4.27 -15.17
CA GLN A 16 17.21 -4.88 -14.00
C GLN A 16 16.24 -5.03 -12.83
N SER A 17 15.42 -4.01 -12.57
CA SER A 17 14.43 -4.03 -11.48
C SER A 17 13.36 -5.10 -11.72
N ARG A 18 12.92 -5.29 -12.97
CA ARG A 18 11.99 -6.35 -13.39
C ARG A 18 12.57 -7.75 -13.19
N GLN A 19 13.81 -7.97 -13.64
CA GLN A 19 14.50 -9.25 -13.42
C GLN A 19 14.69 -9.57 -11.94
N PHE A 20 14.99 -8.55 -11.12
CA PHE A 20 15.01 -8.72 -9.67
C PHE A 20 13.64 -9.10 -9.12
N MET A 21 12.59 -8.36 -9.48
CA MET A 21 11.22 -8.63 -9.02
C MET A 21 10.78 -10.06 -9.33
N GLU A 22 10.92 -10.49 -10.58
CA GLU A 22 10.49 -11.84 -10.99
C GLU A 22 11.20 -12.92 -10.17
N ARG A 23 12.53 -12.82 -10.05
CA ARG A 23 13.33 -13.76 -9.25
C ARG A 23 12.92 -13.72 -7.78
N ALA A 24 12.73 -12.52 -7.22
CA ALA A 24 12.35 -12.35 -5.83
C ALA A 24 10.96 -12.94 -5.55
N LEU A 25 10.01 -12.79 -6.48
CA LEU A 25 8.68 -13.36 -6.35
C LEU A 25 8.70 -14.89 -6.42
N ARG A 26 9.38 -15.48 -7.42
CA ARG A 26 9.51 -16.95 -7.53
C ARG A 26 10.18 -17.58 -6.32
N GLU A 27 11.29 -17.00 -5.87
CA GLU A 27 12.01 -17.45 -4.69
C GLU A 27 11.15 -17.34 -3.43
N SER A 28 10.38 -16.26 -3.30
CA SER A 28 9.50 -16.05 -2.15
C SER A 28 8.32 -17.02 -2.11
N LEU A 29 7.73 -17.32 -3.27
CA LEU A 29 6.68 -18.33 -3.40
C LEU A 29 7.21 -19.71 -3.01
N THR A 30 8.39 -20.07 -3.52
CA THR A 30 9.06 -21.34 -3.19
C THR A 30 9.32 -21.46 -1.69
N ARG A 31 9.86 -20.41 -1.06
CA ARG A 31 10.10 -20.38 0.40
C ARG A 31 8.83 -20.48 1.23
N ALA A 32 7.72 -19.94 0.72
CA ALA A 32 6.41 -20.07 1.35
C ALA A 32 5.72 -21.43 1.06
N GLY A 33 6.40 -22.37 0.39
CA GLY A 33 5.86 -23.70 0.07
C GLY A 33 4.87 -23.71 -1.09
N ILE A 34 4.96 -22.74 -2.01
CA ILE A 34 4.21 -22.70 -3.27
C ILE A 34 5.20 -22.94 -4.41
N PRO A 35 5.38 -24.19 -4.86
CA PRO A 35 6.24 -24.50 -6.00
C PRO A 35 5.60 -24.05 -7.33
N ASP A 36 6.42 -23.92 -8.37
CA ASP A 36 6.00 -23.39 -9.68
C ASP A 36 4.89 -24.22 -10.35
N ASP A 37 4.82 -25.53 -10.10
CA ASP A 37 3.79 -26.44 -10.63
C ASP A 37 2.42 -26.31 -9.94
N GLU A 38 2.36 -25.66 -8.78
CA GLU A 38 1.10 -25.30 -8.12
C GLU A 38 0.53 -23.95 -8.58
N LEU A 39 1.26 -23.21 -9.43
CA LEU A 39 0.77 -21.95 -9.98
C LEU A 39 -0.30 -22.22 -11.05
N LEU A 40 -1.48 -21.63 -10.85
CA LEU A 40 -2.58 -21.71 -11.81
C LEU A 40 -2.39 -20.74 -12.99
N ALA A 41 -1.69 -19.62 -12.76
CA ALA A 41 -1.31 -18.69 -13.82
C ALA A 41 -0.17 -17.76 -13.36
N TRP A 42 0.64 -17.33 -14.32
CA TRP A 42 1.65 -16.28 -14.17
C TRP A 42 1.52 -15.29 -15.33
N ALA A 43 1.43 -14.00 -15.03
CA ALA A 43 1.38 -12.94 -16.04
C ALA A 43 2.40 -11.84 -15.73
N ASP A 44 3.28 -11.55 -16.68
CA ASP A 44 4.13 -10.35 -16.69
C ASP A 44 3.27 -9.13 -17.09
N ARG A 45 3.40 -8.04 -16.32
CA ARG A 45 2.64 -6.80 -16.50
C ARG A 45 3.53 -5.62 -16.90
N GLY A 46 4.79 -5.84 -17.25
CA GLY A 46 5.74 -4.78 -17.51
C GLY A 46 6.48 -4.40 -16.23
N ASP A 47 5.93 -3.50 -15.44
CA ASP A 47 6.54 -3.08 -14.18
C ASP A 47 6.11 -3.94 -12.97
N GLY A 48 5.48 -5.07 -13.24
CA GLY A 48 4.85 -5.92 -12.24
C GLY A 48 4.64 -7.36 -12.69
N ALA A 49 4.20 -8.19 -11.75
CA ALA A 49 3.79 -9.57 -11.98
C ALA A 49 2.47 -9.86 -11.26
N LEU A 50 1.66 -10.72 -11.88
CA LEU A 50 0.42 -11.24 -11.32
C LEU A 50 0.46 -12.76 -11.32
N VAL A 51 0.28 -13.34 -10.14
CA VAL A 51 0.26 -14.80 -9.94
C VAL A 51 -1.12 -15.23 -9.45
N THR A 52 -1.56 -16.40 -9.90
CA THR A 52 -2.80 -17.04 -9.45
C THR A 52 -2.44 -18.38 -8.83
N VAL A 53 -2.92 -18.64 -7.61
CA VAL A 53 -2.68 -19.88 -6.85
C VAL A 53 -4.02 -20.42 -6.32
N PRO A 54 -4.09 -21.70 -5.92
CA PRO A 54 -5.27 -22.23 -5.24
C PRO A 54 -5.60 -21.44 -3.98
N ALA A 55 -6.89 -21.27 -3.67
CA ALA A 55 -7.36 -20.53 -2.49
C ALA A 55 -6.78 -21.06 -1.17
N THR A 56 -6.47 -22.36 -1.11
CA THR A 56 -5.81 -23.02 0.03
C THR A 56 -4.42 -22.48 0.34
N ARG A 57 -3.79 -21.75 -0.59
CA ARG A 57 -2.45 -21.16 -0.45
C ARG A 57 -2.47 -19.68 -0.05
N VAL A 58 -3.62 -19.10 0.29
CA VAL A 58 -3.73 -17.66 0.60
C VAL A 58 -2.86 -17.22 1.78
N GLY A 59 -2.72 -18.06 2.83
CA GLY A 59 -1.81 -17.78 3.95
C GLY A 59 -0.33 -17.79 3.52
N ALA A 60 0.05 -18.75 2.69
CA ALA A 60 1.39 -18.83 2.12
C ALA A 60 1.72 -17.61 1.22
N LEU A 61 0.75 -17.00 0.54
CA LEU A 61 0.99 -15.73 -0.18
C LEU A 61 1.39 -14.58 0.74
N LEU A 62 0.85 -14.52 1.96
CA LEU A 62 1.24 -13.51 2.95
C LEU A 62 2.67 -13.76 3.45
N ASP A 63 3.04 -15.02 3.69
CA ASP A 63 4.42 -15.39 4.03
C ASP A 63 5.39 -15.11 2.87
N ALA A 64 4.98 -15.34 1.62
CA ALA A 64 5.76 -14.95 0.45
C ALA A 64 6.01 -13.43 0.42
N ALA A 65 5.02 -12.60 0.78
CA ALA A 65 5.24 -11.16 0.88
C ALA A 65 6.27 -10.77 1.96
N HIS A 66 6.38 -11.54 3.05
CA HIS A 66 7.46 -11.38 4.03
C HIS A 66 8.83 -11.74 3.42
N HIS A 67 8.94 -12.83 2.66
CA HIS A 67 10.18 -13.19 1.98
C HIS A 67 10.59 -12.17 0.90
N VAL A 68 9.63 -11.62 0.15
CA VAL A 68 9.88 -10.55 -0.82
C VAL A 68 10.56 -9.37 -0.12
N ASN A 69 10.07 -8.96 1.05
CA ASN A 69 10.71 -7.91 1.83
C ASN A 69 12.17 -8.23 2.16
N GLY A 70 12.46 -9.42 2.68
CA GLY A 70 13.83 -9.83 3.00
C GLY A 70 14.77 -9.77 1.78
N LEU A 71 14.29 -10.22 0.63
CA LEU A 71 15.04 -10.17 -0.64
C LEU A 71 15.22 -8.73 -1.15
N THR A 72 14.20 -7.88 -1.03
CA THR A 72 14.29 -6.46 -1.41
C THR A 72 15.27 -5.69 -0.52
N VAL A 73 15.24 -5.91 0.80
CA VAL A 73 16.22 -5.33 1.73
C VAL A 73 17.64 -5.75 1.35
N ALA A 74 17.86 -7.05 1.08
CA ALA A 74 19.17 -7.55 0.68
C ALA A 74 19.64 -6.96 -0.68
N HIS A 75 18.73 -6.84 -1.64
CA HIS A 75 19.02 -6.23 -2.94
C HIS A 75 19.42 -4.76 -2.80
N ASN A 76 18.66 -3.97 -2.05
CA ASN A 76 18.85 -2.53 -1.90
C ASN A 76 20.17 -2.15 -1.20
N ARG A 77 20.77 -3.08 -0.44
CA ARG A 77 22.10 -2.89 0.16
C ARG A 77 23.24 -2.95 -0.84
N LEU A 78 23.05 -3.65 -1.95
CA LEU A 78 24.10 -3.97 -2.93
C LEU A 78 23.86 -3.33 -4.30
N HIS A 79 22.64 -2.87 -4.56
CA HIS A 79 22.20 -2.37 -5.86
C HIS A 79 21.38 -1.10 -5.70
N ARG A 80 20.93 -0.54 -6.82
CA ARG A 80 19.99 0.59 -6.82
C ARG A 80 18.74 0.23 -6.00
N PRO A 81 18.34 1.06 -5.03
CA PRO A 81 17.15 0.78 -4.23
C PRO A 81 15.89 0.68 -5.07
N VAL A 82 15.13 -0.39 -4.86
CA VAL A 82 13.78 -0.58 -5.40
C VAL A 82 12.77 -0.63 -4.25
N ARG A 83 11.54 -0.22 -4.55
CA ARG A 83 10.41 -0.34 -3.64
C ARG A 83 9.32 -1.15 -4.30
N VAL A 84 8.72 -2.07 -3.57
CA VAL A 84 7.77 -3.04 -4.14
C VAL A 84 6.41 -2.88 -3.48
N ARG A 85 5.35 -2.85 -4.28
CA ARG A 85 3.97 -2.96 -3.78
C ARG A 85 3.41 -4.33 -4.07
N LEU A 86 2.70 -4.90 -3.10
CA LEU A 86 2.04 -6.19 -3.19
C LEU A 86 0.57 -6.03 -2.84
N SER A 87 -0.28 -6.78 -3.55
CA SER A 87 -1.68 -6.95 -3.20
C SER A 87 -2.02 -8.42 -3.27
N VAL A 88 -2.89 -8.87 -2.37
CA VAL A 88 -3.46 -10.22 -2.39
C VAL A 88 -4.96 -10.09 -2.39
N GLU A 89 -5.60 -10.83 -3.30
CA GLU A 89 -7.03 -10.85 -3.47
C GLU A 89 -7.52 -12.29 -3.61
N LEU A 90 -8.74 -12.54 -3.12
CA LEU A 90 -9.39 -13.83 -3.15
C LEU A 90 -10.75 -13.71 -3.85
N GLY A 91 -10.97 -14.61 -4.80
CA GLY A 91 -12.22 -14.74 -5.50
C GLY A 91 -12.11 -15.69 -6.69
N PRO A 92 -13.24 -15.94 -7.39
CA PRO A 92 -13.25 -16.75 -8.59
C PRO A 92 -12.29 -16.20 -9.65
N VAL A 93 -11.57 -17.10 -10.29
CA VAL A 93 -10.67 -16.82 -11.41
C VAL A 93 -11.03 -17.78 -12.54
N THR A 94 -11.31 -17.21 -13.71
CA THR A 94 -11.49 -17.99 -14.94
C THR A 94 -10.13 -18.48 -15.43
N ALA A 95 -10.09 -19.68 -15.99
CA ALA A 95 -8.88 -20.21 -16.61
C ALA A 95 -8.41 -19.32 -17.78
N GLY A 96 -7.10 -19.27 -18.01
CA GLY A 96 -6.46 -18.49 -19.08
C GLY A 96 -6.20 -17.02 -18.76
N ASP A 97 -5.90 -16.24 -19.79
CA ASP A 97 -5.51 -14.82 -19.71
C ASP A 97 -6.67 -13.82 -19.59
N SER A 98 -7.87 -14.31 -19.28
CA SER A 98 -9.02 -13.44 -19.09
C SER A 98 -8.89 -12.58 -17.82
N LEU A 99 -9.27 -11.31 -17.94
CA LEU A 99 -9.35 -10.36 -16.83
C LEU A 99 -10.56 -10.71 -15.95
N SER A 100 -10.37 -11.60 -14.99
CA SER A 100 -11.38 -11.83 -13.95
C SER A 100 -11.49 -10.61 -13.03
N ARG A 101 -12.68 -10.39 -12.46
CA ARG A 101 -12.91 -9.29 -11.52
C ARG A 101 -11.91 -9.32 -10.35
N THR A 102 -11.59 -10.50 -9.84
CA THR A 102 -10.58 -10.71 -8.79
C THR A 102 -9.20 -10.18 -9.17
N ARG A 103 -8.74 -10.42 -10.41
CA ARG A 103 -7.45 -9.91 -10.91
C ARG A 103 -7.46 -8.39 -11.07
N VAL A 104 -8.58 -7.84 -11.52
CA VAL A 104 -8.78 -6.39 -11.62
C VAL A 104 -8.77 -5.74 -10.25
N ASP A 105 -9.48 -6.29 -9.28
CA ASP A 105 -9.55 -5.75 -7.93
C ASP A 105 -8.18 -5.83 -7.23
N ALA A 106 -7.41 -6.92 -7.43
CA ALA A 106 -6.02 -6.99 -6.96
C ALA A 106 -5.15 -5.85 -7.51
N SER A 107 -5.31 -5.50 -8.79
CA SER A 107 -4.57 -4.39 -9.41
C SER A 107 -5.06 -3.04 -8.87
N ARG A 108 -6.38 -2.87 -8.70
CA ARG A 108 -6.97 -1.65 -8.15
C ARG A 108 -6.53 -1.37 -6.71
N LEU A 109 -6.28 -2.40 -5.90
CA LEU A 109 -5.70 -2.23 -4.56
C LEU A 109 -4.32 -1.57 -4.61
N LEU A 110 -3.46 -1.94 -5.56
CA LEU A 110 -2.13 -1.33 -5.74
C LEU A 110 -2.24 0.14 -6.18
N ASP A 111 -3.29 0.45 -6.95
CA ASP A 111 -3.59 1.79 -7.46
C ASP A 111 -4.33 2.69 -6.46
N ALA A 112 -4.69 2.19 -5.27
CA ALA A 112 -5.37 3.00 -4.26
C ALA A 112 -4.48 4.18 -3.81
N ASP A 113 -4.99 5.41 -3.94
CA ASP A 113 -4.21 6.62 -3.62
C ASP A 113 -3.80 6.66 -2.15
N ALA A 114 -4.70 6.25 -1.24
CA ALA A 114 -4.40 6.15 0.19
C ALA A 114 -3.24 5.17 0.47
N PHE A 115 -3.15 4.07 -0.28
CA PHE A 115 -2.08 3.09 -0.14
C PHE A 115 -0.74 3.63 -0.65
N LYS A 116 -0.74 4.23 -1.85
CA LYS A 116 0.45 4.87 -2.44
C LYS A 116 0.98 5.99 -1.55
N ALA A 117 0.09 6.84 -1.03
CA ALA A 117 0.45 7.95 -0.14
C ALA A 117 1.03 7.46 1.18
N LEU A 118 0.39 6.47 1.83
CA LEU A 118 0.88 5.90 3.08
C LEU A 118 2.26 5.26 2.90
N PHE A 119 2.46 4.47 1.83
CA PHE A 119 3.76 3.84 1.58
C PHE A 119 4.85 4.86 1.30
N THR A 120 4.53 5.91 0.53
CA THR A 120 5.46 7.02 0.26
C THR A 120 5.87 7.72 1.56
N ARG A 121 4.91 7.99 2.45
CA ARG A 121 5.17 8.61 3.76
C ARG A 121 6.04 7.71 4.65
N CYS A 122 5.70 6.43 4.75
CA CYS A 122 6.50 5.47 5.53
C CYS A 122 7.93 5.37 4.99
N ALA A 123 8.10 5.34 3.66
CA ALA A 123 9.42 5.32 3.04
C ALA A 123 10.24 6.59 3.28
N ALA A 124 9.60 7.73 3.57
CA ALA A 124 10.28 8.99 3.92
C ALA A 124 10.60 9.08 5.41
N GLU A 125 9.77 8.47 6.27
CA GLU A 125 9.94 8.47 7.73
C GLU A 125 10.81 7.29 8.23
N ALA A 126 11.03 6.27 7.40
CA ALA A 126 11.83 5.11 7.77
C ALA A 126 13.26 5.51 8.12
N THR A 127 13.69 5.16 9.33
CA THR A 127 15.06 5.36 9.81
C THR A 127 16.00 4.24 9.41
N ASP A 128 15.47 3.17 8.80
CA ASP A 128 16.22 2.02 8.31
C ASP A 128 15.70 1.53 6.94
N ASP A 129 16.44 0.60 6.35
CA ASP A 129 16.12 0.03 5.04
C ASP A 129 14.95 -0.97 5.07
N ARG A 130 14.10 -1.02 6.10
CA ARG A 130 13.03 -2.04 6.18
C ARG A 130 11.76 -1.66 5.42
N ALA A 131 11.48 -0.37 5.24
CA ALA A 131 10.28 0.11 4.53
C ALA A 131 10.43 0.04 3.00
N THR A 132 10.79 -1.14 2.50
CA THR A 132 11.05 -1.39 1.07
C THR A 132 9.87 -2.04 0.36
N THR A 133 8.95 -2.64 1.12
CA THR A 133 7.74 -3.25 0.57
C THR A 133 6.50 -2.78 1.31
N ALA A 134 5.36 -2.84 0.63
CA ALA A 134 4.05 -2.63 1.23
C ALA A 134 3.06 -3.67 0.69
N LEU A 135 2.33 -4.32 1.59
CA LEU A 135 1.28 -5.28 1.26
C LEU A 135 -0.08 -4.69 1.59
N ILE A 136 -1.02 -4.74 0.65
CA ILE A 136 -2.43 -4.40 0.87
C ILE A 136 -3.34 -5.60 0.59
N ILE A 137 -4.27 -5.87 1.49
CA ILE A 137 -5.26 -6.95 1.36
C ILE A 137 -6.64 -6.46 1.77
N PRO A 138 -7.74 -6.98 1.21
CA PRO A 138 -9.07 -6.64 1.66
C PRO A 138 -9.42 -7.37 2.97
N ASP A 139 -10.45 -6.88 3.67
CA ASP A 139 -10.95 -7.46 4.93
C ASP A 139 -11.21 -8.97 4.87
N ARG A 140 -11.81 -9.45 3.76
CA ARG A 140 -12.09 -10.88 3.55
C ARG A 140 -10.84 -11.77 3.53
N VAL A 141 -9.73 -11.27 2.97
CA VAL A 141 -8.46 -12.02 2.95
C VAL A 141 -7.85 -12.05 4.34
N LEU A 142 -7.87 -10.91 5.05
CA LEU A 142 -7.37 -10.85 6.42
C LEU A 142 -8.11 -11.83 7.34
N ASN A 143 -9.44 -11.82 7.31
CA ASN A 143 -10.24 -12.66 8.20
C ASN A 143 -10.02 -14.14 7.90
N LEU A 144 -10.07 -14.54 6.62
CA LEU A 144 -9.82 -15.93 6.23
C LEU A 144 -8.45 -16.44 6.67
N VAL A 145 -7.39 -15.65 6.48
CA VAL A 145 -6.02 -16.08 6.79
C VAL A 145 -5.83 -16.26 8.30
N PHE A 146 -6.34 -15.33 9.11
CA PHE A 146 -6.05 -15.29 10.54
C PHE A 146 -7.06 -16.02 11.42
N GLU A 147 -8.26 -16.34 10.93
CA GLU A 147 -9.20 -17.22 11.64
C GLU A 147 -8.68 -18.68 11.70
N GLY A 148 -7.90 -19.12 10.71
CA GLY A 148 -7.34 -20.47 10.64
C GLY A 148 -5.84 -20.60 10.93
N HIS A 149 -5.17 -19.53 11.39
CA HIS A 149 -3.72 -19.50 11.62
C HIS A 149 -2.89 -20.01 10.43
N HIS A 150 -3.23 -19.59 9.21
CA HIS A 150 -2.63 -20.11 7.97
C HIS A 150 -1.26 -19.49 7.61
N THR A 151 -0.64 -18.71 8.50
CA THR A 151 0.64 -18.02 8.28
C THR A 151 1.69 -18.43 9.29
N THR A 152 2.94 -18.40 8.85
CA THR A 152 4.12 -18.73 9.66
C THR A 152 4.90 -17.49 10.08
N HIS A 153 5.00 -16.49 9.20
CA HIS A 153 5.88 -15.32 9.38
C HIS A 153 5.15 -14.00 9.54
N VAL A 154 3.87 -13.96 9.16
CA VAL A 154 3.05 -12.75 9.25
C VAL A 154 1.99 -12.91 10.32
N HIS A 155 1.81 -11.88 11.14
CA HIS A 155 0.80 -11.86 12.21
C HIS A 155 -0.30 -10.83 11.93
N ARG A 156 -1.50 -11.05 12.47
CA ARG A 156 -2.62 -10.11 12.33
C ARG A 156 -2.26 -8.71 12.86
N GLY A 157 -1.47 -8.65 13.93
CA GLY A 157 -0.99 -7.40 14.54
C GLY A 157 -0.05 -6.57 13.65
N ASP A 158 0.42 -7.12 12.53
CA ASP A 158 1.24 -6.38 11.56
C ASP A 158 0.39 -5.50 10.63
N PHE A 159 -0.94 -5.67 10.63
CA PHE A 159 -1.84 -5.00 9.70
C PHE A 159 -2.59 -3.85 10.34
N ALA A 160 -2.56 -2.69 9.68
CA ALA A 160 -3.39 -1.54 10.00
C ALA A 160 -4.57 -1.43 9.04
N PRO A 161 -5.75 -0.99 9.52
CA PRO A 161 -6.87 -0.74 8.62
C PRO A 161 -6.59 0.48 7.73
N LEU A 162 -6.97 0.39 6.47
CA LEU A 162 -6.84 1.44 5.47
C LEU A 162 -8.16 1.56 4.68
N PRO A 163 -8.97 2.59 4.95
CA PRO A 163 -10.13 2.89 4.13
C PRO A 163 -9.67 3.23 2.72
N ILE A 164 -10.22 2.57 1.71
CA ILE A 164 -9.89 2.83 0.31
C ILE A 164 -11.14 3.08 -0.51
N THR A 165 -11.01 4.04 -1.43
CA THR A 165 -11.95 4.27 -2.51
C THR A 165 -11.18 4.17 -3.80
N VAL A 166 -11.50 3.16 -4.60
CA VAL A 166 -10.96 2.96 -5.95
C VAL A 166 -12.12 2.79 -6.92
N LYS A 167 -11.84 2.81 -8.22
CA LYS A 167 -12.89 2.70 -9.25
C LYS A 167 -13.74 1.44 -8.99
N GLU A 168 -15.04 1.65 -8.74
CA GLU A 168 -16.04 0.61 -8.48
C GLU A 168 -15.81 -0.24 -7.20
N TYR A 169 -14.92 0.17 -6.29
CA TYR A 169 -14.75 -0.47 -4.98
C TYR A 169 -14.52 0.58 -3.88
N SER A 170 -15.40 0.58 -2.90
CA SER A 170 -15.26 1.31 -1.65
C SER A 170 -15.31 0.30 -0.52
N GLY A 171 -14.30 0.29 0.35
CA GLY A 171 -14.22 -0.71 1.41
C GLY A 171 -13.01 -0.54 2.33
N ASN A 172 -12.95 -1.40 3.34
CA ASN A 172 -11.80 -1.49 4.23
C ASN A 172 -10.79 -2.47 3.65
N ALA A 173 -9.58 -1.97 3.42
CA ALA A 173 -8.40 -2.78 3.21
C ALA A 173 -7.53 -2.75 4.46
N TRP A 174 -6.49 -3.57 4.44
CA TRP A 174 -5.52 -3.73 5.51
C TRP A 174 -4.14 -3.68 4.91
N VAL A 175 -3.27 -2.92 5.54
CA VAL A 175 -1.92 -2.63 5.03
C VAL A 175 -0.87 -3.07 6.03
N ARG A 176 0.19 -3.66 5.51
CA ARG A 176 1.40 -4.01 6.24
C ARG A 176 2.62 -3.43 5.54
N ILE A 177 3.44 -2.70 6.28
CA ILE A 177 4.70 -2.10 5.80
C ILE A 177 5.79 -2.49 6.80
N PRO A 178 6.72 -3.38 6.45
CA PRO A 178 7.80 -3.78 7.35
C PRO A 178 8.58 -2.57 7.86
N GLY A 179 8.91 -2.58 9.17
CA GLY A 179 9.50 -1.44 9.86
C GLY A 179 8.49 -0.52 10.57
N PHE A 180 7.19 -0.70 10.33
CA PHE A 180 6.12 0.04 10.99
C PHE A 180 5.11 -0.92 11.63
N ASP A 181 4.76 -0.70 12.89
CA ASP A 181 3.67 -1.43 13.54
C ASP A 181 2.29 -0.88 13.15
N ALA A 182 1.23 -1.65 13.42
CA ALA A 182 -0.14 -1.29 13.03
C ALA A 182 -0.62 0.04 13.67
N THR A 183 -0.16 0.35 14.88
CA THR A 183 -0.50 1.60 15.57
C THR A 183 0.12 2.81 14.87
N THR A 184 1.40 2.69 14.51
CA THR A 184 2.14 3.72 13.78
C THR A 184 1.52 3.96 12.41
N LEU A 185 1.25 2.90 11.64
CA LEU A 185 0.55 3.01 10.35
C LEU A 185 -0.83 3.67 10.48
N THR A 186 -1.57 3.34 11.54
CA THR A 186 -2.87 3.94 11.85
C THR A 186 -2.78 5.44 12.16
N ASN A 187 -1.67 5.89 12.73
CA ASN A 187 -1.42 7.32 12.97
C ASN A 187 -0.96 8.04 11.70
N LEU A 188 -0.19 7.36 10.85
CA LEU A 188 0.33 7.93 9.59
C LEU A 188 -0.73 8.07 8.48
N ARG A 189 -1.79 7.25 8.51
CA ARG A 189 -2.93 7.40 7.59
C ARG A 189 -3.82 8.60 7.91
N SER A 190 -3.85 9.02 9.18
CA SER A 190 -4.67 10.17 9.57
C SER A 190 -4.11 11.38 8.83
N PRO A 191 -4.95 12.17 8.13
CA PRO A 191 -4.48 13.46 7.66
C PRO A 191 -3.93 14.16 8.89
N GLN A 192 -2.61 14.41 8.90
CA GLN A 192 -2.03 15.32 9.86
C GLN A 192 -2.91 16.57 9.71
N PRO A 193 -3.59 17.06 10.78
CA PRO A 193 -4.42 18.24 10.64
C PRO A 193 -3.53 19.25 9.98
N GLN A 194 -3.86 19.60 8.73
CA GLN A 194 -3.18 20.70 8.08
C GLN A 194 -3.34 21.82 9.09
N GLU A 195 -2.22 22.29 9.65
CA GLU A 195 -2.22 23.58 10.30
C GLU A 195 -2.73 24.52 9.21
N HIS A 196 -4.03 24.76 9.22
CA HIS A 196 -4.63 25.85 8.50
C HIS A 196 -3.95 27.03 9.17
N GLY A 197 -2.88 27.52 8.55
CA GLY A 197 -2.07 28.60 9.08
C GLY A 197 -3.06 29.63 9.57
N ARG A 198 -3.08 29.85 10.88
CA ARG A 198 -4.07 30.73 11.50
C ARG A 198 -3.80 32.11 10.93
N VAL A 199 -4.57 32.52 9.93
CA VAL A 199 -4.48 33.85 9.34
C VAL A 199 -5.08 34.81 10.35
N ILE A 200 -4.22 35.41 11.18
CA ILE A 200 -4.61 36.50 12.07
C ILE A 200 -4.52 37.78 11.26
N ASN A 201 -5.65 38.24 10.72
CA ASN A 201 -5.73 39.61 10.22
C ASN A 201 -5.84 40.56 11.42
N THR A 202 -4.77 41.30 11.70
CA THR A 202 -4.77 42.36 12.71
C THR A 202 -5.17 43.67 12.03
N ILE A 203 -6.33 44.21 12.39
CA ILE A 203 -6.80 45.51 11.89
C ILE A 203 -6.41 46.56 12.91
N ASN A 204 -5.50 47.46 12.55
CA ASN A 204 -5.17 48.63 13.36
C ASN A 204 -6.05 49.80 12.93
N GLY A 205 -7.18 50.02 13.61
CA GLY A 205 -8.10 51.13 13.34
C GLY A 205 -9.25 51.19 14.35
N ASN A 206 -9.85 52.37 14.52
CA ASN A 206 -10.98 52.57 15.43
C ASN A 206 -12.26 51.99 14.78
N VAL A 207 -12.65 50.78 15.18
CA VAL A 207 -13.75 50.02 14.56
C VAL A 207 -15.09 50.45 15.14
N THR A 208 -15.70 51.49 14.60
CA THR A 208 -17.08 51.88 14.94
C THR A 208 -18.13 51.36 13.98
N ASN A 209 -17.78 50.85 12.79
CA ASN A 209 -18.75 50.28 11.86
C ASN A 209 -18.15 49.17 10.98
N ALA A 210 -18.70 47.96 11.13
CA ALA A 210 -18.68 46.77 10.26
C ALA A 210 -17.41 46.38 9.47
N VAL A 211 -16.99 45.12 9.61
CA VAL A 211 -16.02 44.47 8.73
C VAL A 211 -16.76 43.90 7.51
N GLN A 212 -16.45 44.39 6.31
CA GLN A 212 -16.93 43.79 5.06
C GLN A 212 -15.86 42.89 4.48
N ALA A 213 -16.11 41.57 4.48
CA ALA A 213 -15.28 40.61 3.78
C ALA A 213 -15.95 40.21 2.46
N HIS A 214 -15.17 40.14 1.37
CA HIS A 214 -15.70 39.84 0.04
C HIS A 214 -15.88 38.33 -0.19
N THR A 215 -14.88 37.51 0.15
CA THR A 215 -14.98 36.04 0.13
C THR A 215 -14.16 35.45 1.28
N ILE A 216 -14.77 34.56 2.06
CA ILE A 216 -14.10 33.83 3.14
C ILE A 216 -14.29 32.34 2.88
N ASN A 217 -13.19 31.61 2.73
CA ASN A 217 -13.18 30.16 2.66
C ASN A 217 -12.66 29.64 4.01
N GLY A 218 -13.57 29.39 4.96
CA GLY A 218 -13.24 28.94 6.31
C GLY A 218 -14.30 29.36 7.34
N GLY A 219 -14.35 28.65 8.47
CA GLY A 219 -15.26 28.98 9.57
C GLY A 219 -14.84 30.26 10.29
N ILE A 220 -15.79 31.16 10.54
CA ILE A 220 -15.57 32.38 11.32
C ILE A 220 -16.18 32.19 12.70
N THR A 221 -15.44 32.56 13.75
CA THR A 221 -15.98 32.65 15.10
C THR A 221 -15.79 34.08 15.60
N PHE A 222 -16.90 34.79 15.80
CA PHE A 222 -16.88 36.11 16.44
C PHE A 222 -16.89 35.91 17.95
N GLY A 223 -15.76 36.19 18.61
CA GLY A 223 -15.67 36.21 20.07
C GLY A 223 -16.20 37.53 20.61
N GLY A 224 -17.47 37.58 21.00
CA GLY A 224 -18.05 38.70 21.73
C GLY A 224 -18.39 38.31 23.17
N ARG A 225 -17.83 39.01 24.16
CA ARG A 225 -18.44 39.13 25.49
C ARG A 225 -19.35 40.35 25.45
N TRP A 226 -20.63 40.14 25.80
CA TRP A 226 -21.62 41.20 25.97
C TRP A 226 -21.32 42.05 27.20
#